data_AF-A0AAV9XDT4-F1
#
_entry.id   AF-A0AAV9XDT4-F1
#
_cell.length_a   1.000
_cell.length_b   1.000
_cell.length_c   1.000
_cell.angle_alpha   90.00
_cell.angle_beta   90.00
_cell.angle_gamma   90.00
#
_symmetry.space_group_name_H-M   'P 1'
#
loop_
_entity.id
_entity.type
_entity.pdbx_description
1 polymer ?
#
loop_
_entity_poly.entity_id
_entity_poly.type
_entity_poly.pdbx_seq_one_letter_code
_entity_poly.pdbx_strand_id
1 'polypeptide(L)'
;MKRFVSATLLRRRIGTLQLQQNQRLLTTCGYTMSRHPDFKVVEGSRPDWEDLEWHINKTVKPEWQPGTGATDDSWKSVKKVEIDPYAEGRSSGDNYKLMISAITPRFIGFVSTISKDGKSTNLAPFSYTTMVCHDPPMMVIGFSSSMENKKDTLQNIIDTGELVINVISEWFIEAANYTSIDAPLGTSEFDLSGLTPLPSTKVKPPHVAESAFSVECKLVSHHPWTSPATGKNTGVTIFAQGLNFHVREDMWAEGREGAIVDIGKLKPVSRLGGITYARTTGGFELPRPDFKKETEHEEIRKLVEKL
;
A
#
# COMPACT_ATOMS: atom_id res chain seq x y z
N MET A 1 -28.23 -33.68 70.42
CA MET A 1 -29.09 -34.89 70.44
C MET A 1 -29.72 -35.04 69.04
N LYS A 2 -29.51 -36.19 68.37
CA LYS A 2 -30.10 -36.65 67.07
C LYS A 2 -29.69 -35.85 65.81
N ARG A 3 -28.79 -36.31 64.92
CA ARG A 3 -28.75 -37.41 63.91
C ARG A 3 -29.71 -37.26 62.69
N PHE A 4 -29.08 -37.11 61.50
CA PHE A 4 -29.35 -37.64 60.12
C PHE A 4 -30.74 -37.42 59.49
N VAL A 5 -30.91 -37.06 58.21
CA VAL A 5 -30.61 -37.86 56.99
C VAL A 5 -30.39 -36.98 55.73
N SER A 6 -29.58 -37.54 54.82
CA SER A 6 -29.15 -37.18 53.47
C SER A 6 -30.21 -36.76 52.42
N ALA A 7 -29.82 -35.87 51.51
CA ALA A 7 -30.32 -35.83 50.13
C ALA A 7 -29.18 -35.43 49.17
N THR A 8 -28.45 -36.43 48.71
CA THR A 8 -27.62 -36.39 47.50
C THR A 8 -28.53 -36.15 46.30
N LEU A 9 -28.39 -35.04 45.57
CA LEU A 9 -28.43 -34.99 44.10
C LEU A 9 -28.18 -33.56 43.57
N LEU A 10 -27.41 -33.47 42.49
CA LEU A 10 -27.60 -32.49 41.42
C LEU A 10 -27.16 -31.03 41.60
N ARG A 11 -25.94 -30.76 42.10
CA ARG A 11 -25.29 -29.44 41.87
C ARG A 11 -23.80 -29.58 41.63
N ARG A 12 -23.39 -29.99 40.43
CA ARG A 12 -21.99 -29.83 39.97
C ARG A 12 -21.76 -29.93 38.45
N ARG A 13 -22.78 -29.73 37.61
CA ARG A 13 -22.65 -29.87 36.14
C ARG A 13 -23.18 -28.70 35.29
N ILE A 14 -23.34 -27.50 35.86
CA ILE A 14 -23.86 -26.34 35.11
C ILE A 14 -22.79 -25.24 34.94
N GLY A 15 -21.68 -25.26 35.70
CA GLY A 15 -20.65 -24.21 35.62
C GLY A 15 -19.56 -24.37 34.54
N THR A 16 -19.43 -25.55 33.93
CA THR A 16 -18.30 -25.87 33.02
C THR A 16 -18.69 -25.94 31.54
N LEU A 17 -19.99 -26.01 31.22
CA LEU A 17 -20.49 -26.09 29.84
C LEU A 17 -20.62 -24.71 29.16
N GLN A 18 -20.73 -23.63 29.93
CA GLN A 18 -20.90 -22.28 29.39
C GLN A 18 -19.56 -21.60 29.05
N LEU A 19 -18.47 -22.01 29.72
CA LEU A 19 -17.11 -21.56 29.39
C LEU A 19 -16.53 -22.26 28.15
N GLN A 20 -16.92 -23.51 27.85
CA GLN A 20 -16.49 -24.21 26.64
C GLN A 20 -17.29 -23.82 25.38
N GLN A 21 -18.52 -23.28 25.51
CA GLN A 21 -19.28 -22.78 24.37
C GLN A 21 -18.82 -21.39 23.91
N ASN A 22 -18.32 -20.53 24.81
CA ASN A 22 -17.75 -19.23 24.44
C ASN A 22 -16.36 -19.30 23.78
N GLN A 23 -15.63 -20.42 23.94
CA GLN A 23 -14.38 -20.65 23.20
C GLN A 23 -14.57 -21.22 21.79
N ARG A 24 -15.78 -21.69 21.42
CA ARG A 24 -16.07 -22.25 20.09
C ARG A 24 -16.67 -21.26 19.10
N LEU A 25 -17.08 -20.08 19.56
CA LEU A 25 -17.72 -19.04 18.73
C LEU A 25 -16.75 -18.00 18.15
N LEU A 26 -15.44 -18.10 18.45
CA LEU A 26 -14.41 -17.19 17.90
C LEU A 26 -13.59 -17.79 16.75
N THR A 27 -13.97 -18.96 16.23
CA THR A 27 -13.17 -19.71 15.23
C THR A 27 -13.78 -19.80 13.83
N THR A 28 -14.76 -18.96 13.48
CA THR A 28 -15.33 -18.94 12.13
C THR A 28 -15.36 -17.53 11.54
N CYS A 29 -14.19 -16.90 11.46
CA CYS A 29 -13.86 -16.03 10.33
C CYS A 29 -12.63 -16.65 9.67
N GLY A 30 -12.88 -17.51 8.69
CA GLY A 30 -11.83 -18.22 7.97
C GLY A 30 -11.02 -17.27 7.11
N TYR A 31 -10.07 -16.55 7.72
CA TYR A 31 -8.91 -16.08 7.01
C TYR A 31 -8.06 -17.31 6.72
N THR A 32 -8.20 -17.87 5.52
CA THR A 32 -7.30 -18.93 5.07
C THR A 32 -5.90 -18.32 5.03
N MET A 33 -5.07 -18.67 6.02
CA MET A 33 -3.65 -18.35 5.99
C MET A 33 -3.12 -18.78 4.62
N SER A 34 -2.45 -17.87 3.92
CA SER A 34 -1.81 -18.19 2.66
C SER A 34 -0.91 -19.40 2.88
N ARG A 35 -1.11 -20.46 2.08
CA ARG A 35 -0.30 -21.68 2.11
C ARG A 35 1.07 -21.38 1.49
N HIS A 36 1.83 -20.48 2.10
CA HIS A 36 3.24 -20.34 1.76
C HIS A 36 4.01 -21.45 2.48
N PRO A 37 5.01 -22.07 1.82
CA PRO A 37 6.01 -22.86 2.53
C PRO A 37 6.68 -21.99 3.61
N ASP A 38 7.44 -22.60 4.52
CA ASP A 38 8.31 -21.85 5.43
C ASP A 38 9.12 -20.82 4.62
N PHE A 39 8.88 -19.53 4.88
CA PHE A 39 9.43 -18.47 4.05
C PHE A 39 10.95 -18.45 4.11
N LYS A 40 11.58 -18.87 5.21
CA LYS A 40 13.05 -18.93 5.31
C LYS A 40 13.64 -20.02 4.42
N VAL A 41 12.92 -21.11 4.19
CA VAL A 41 13.31 -22.13 3.21
C VAL A 41 13.18 -21.58 1.78
N VAL A 42 12.10 -20.85 1.48
CA VAL A 42 11.87 -20.23 0.16
C VAL A 42 12.88 -19.12 -0.12
N GLU A 43 13.22 -18.31 0.88
CA GLU A 43 14.22 -17.26 0.79
C GLU A 43 15.61 -17.85 0.56
N GLY A 44 16.01 -18.88 1.33
CA GLY A 44 17.31 -19.53 1.17
C GLY A 44 17.51 -20.29 -0.15
N SER A 45 16.45 -20.52 -0.93
CA SER A 45 16.57 -21.11 -2.27
C SER A 45 16.75 -20.07 -3.39
N ARG A 46 16.74 -18.77 -3.06
CA ARG A 46 16.87 -17.67 -4.03
C ARG A 46 18.33 -17.20 -4.10
N PRO A 47 18.73 -16.54 -5.20
CA PRO A 47 20.02 -15.85 -5.25
C PRO A 47 20.16 -14.83 -4.10
N ASP A 48 21.40 -14.61 -3.67
CA ASP A 48 21.74 -13.57 -2.70
C ASP A 48 21.38 -12.17 -3.22
N TRP A 49 21.27 -11.22 -2.30
CA TRP A 49 21.00 -9.83 -2.64
C TRP A 49 22.15 -9.22 -3.46
N GLU A 50 21.83 -8.76 -4.66
CA GLU A 50 22.77 -8.07 -5.55
C GLU A 50 22.59 -6.55 -5.44
N ASP A 51 23.68 -5.80 -5.23
CA ASP A 51 23.60 -4.34 -5.33
C ASP A 51 23.68 -3.92 -6.80
N LEU A 52 22.58 -3.35 -7.31
CA LEU A 52 22.43 -3.01 -8.73
C LEU A 52 22.47 -1.50 -8.88
N GLU A 53 23.27 -1.02 -9.84
CA GLU A 53 23.25 0.37 -10.26
C GLU A 53 22.04 0.65 -11.16
N TRP A 54 21.40 1.80 -10.91
CA TRP A 54 20.31 2.26 -11.75
C TRP A 54 20.85 2.75 -13.10
N HIS A 55 20.20 2.34 -14.18
CA HIS A 55 20.63 2.68 -15.54
C HIS A 55 19.45 2.95 -16.47
N ILE A 56 19.69 3.79 -17.49
CA ILE A 56 18.74 4.04 -18.59
C ILE A 56 19.08 3.15 -19.77
N ASN A 57 18.07 2.44 -20.26
CA ASN A 57 18.10 1.62 -21.45
C ASN A 57 17.45 2.33 -22.64
N LYS A 58 17.77 1.85 -23.85
CA LYS A 58 16.96 2.17 -25.04
C LYS A 58 15.53 1.64 -24.86
N THR A 59 14.59 2.24 -25.57
CA THR A 59 13.21 1.73 -25.64
C THR A 59 13.19 0.35 -26.28
N VAL A 60 12.10 -0.41 -26.07
CA VAL A 60 11.95 -1.78 -26.62
C VAL A 60 12.10 -1.82 -28.15
N LYS A 61 11.63 -0.78 -28.84
CA LYS A 61 11.70 -0.65 -30.30
C LYS A 61 12.00 0.82 -30.66
N PRO A 62 13.28 1.23 -30.70
CA PRO A 62 13.67 2.63 -30.96
C PRO A 62 13.18 3.17 -32.32
N GLU A 63 13.00 2.29 -33.29
CA GLU A 63 12.51 2.57 -34.64
C GLU A 63 10.99 2.46 -34.79
N TRP A 64 10.24 2.39 -33.68
CA TRP A 64 8.78 2.37 -33.72
C TRP A 64 8.22 3.60 -34.43
N GLN A 65 7.16 3.41 -35.21
CA GLN A 65 6.51 4.49 -35.96
C GLN A 65 5.02 4.61 -35.58
N PRO A 66 4.45 5.83 -35.58
CA PRO A 66 3.03 6.02 -35.33
C PRO A 66 2.13 5.17 -36.24
N GLY A 67 1.06 4.64 -35.67
CA GLY A 67 0.11 3.76 -36.38
C GLY A 67 0.55 2.30 -36.52
N THR A 68 1.78 1.94 -36.14
CA THR A 68 2.28 0.55 -36.28
C THR A 68 1.82 -0.41 -35.16
N GLY A 69 1.16 0.10 -34.12
CA GLY A 69 0.61 -0.72 -33.03
C GLY A 69 1.67 -1.15 -32.02
N ALA A 70 1.50 -2.34 -31.42
CA ALA A 70 2.44 -2.87 -30.44
C ALA A 70 3.78 -3.29 -31.08
N THR A 71 4.81 -3.50 -30.25
CA THR A 71 6.15 -3.94 -30.70
C THR A 71 6.18 -5.38 -31.18
N ASP A 72 5.20 -6.18 -30.77
CA ASP A 72 5.00 -7.57 -31.19
C ASP A 72 3.49 -7.89 -31.33
N ASP A 73 3.18 -8.98 -32.03
CA ASP A 73 1.82 -9.42 -32.35
C ASP A 73 1.39 -10.67 -31.58
N SER A 74 2.18 -11.14 -30.62
CA SER A 74 1.91 -12.40 -29.90
C SER A 74 0.55 -12.39 -29.20
N TRP A 75 0.13 -11.21 -28.71
CA TRP A 75 -1.15 -10.97 -28.06
C TRP A 75 -2.36 -11.23 -28.97
N LYS A 76 -2.24 -11.13 -30.30
CA LYS A 76 -3.35 -11.39 -31.24
C LYS A 76 -3.79 -12.85 -31.22
N SER A 77 -2.89 -13.76 -30.84
CA SER A 77 -3.17 -15.19 -30.74
C SER A 77 -3.82 -15.61 -29.42
N VAL A 78 -3.90 -14.70 -28.45
CA VAL A 78 -4.38 -14.98 -27.09
C VAL A 78 -5.69 -14.22 -26.84
N LYS A 79 -6.70 -14.93 -26.37
CA LYS A 79 -8.00 -14.29 -26.04
C LYS A 79 -7.90 -13.57 -24.69
N LYS A 80 -8.44 -12.35 -24.64
CA LYS A 80 -8.73 -11.68 -23.38
C LYS A 80 -9.94 -12.35 -22.72
N VAL A 81 -9.80 -12.73 -21.46
CA VAL A 81 -10.89 -13.31 -20.68
C VAL A 81 -11.64 -12.19 -19.97
N GLU A 82 -12.98 -12.22 -20.09
CA GLU A 82 -13.87 -11.36 -19.34
C GLU A 82 -14.11 -11.94 -17.94
N ILE A 83 -14.02 -11.09 -16.92
CA ILE A 83 -14.26 -11.46 -15.53
C ILE A 83 -15.17 -10.39 -14.92
N ASP A 84 -16.42 -10.74 -14.64
CA ASP A 84 -17.32 -9.89 -13.87
C ASP A 84 -16.94 -9.98 -12.38
N PRO A 85 -16.58 -8.86 -11.72
CA PRO A 85 -16.25 -8.85 -10.29
C PRO A 85 -17.43 -9.24 -9.38
N TYR A 86 -18.65 -9.25 -9.91
CA TYR A 86 -19.89 -9.59 -9.20
C TYR A 86 -20.55 -10.89 -9.69
N ALA A 87 -19.86 -11.67 -10.52
CA ALA A 87 -20.35 -12.96 -10.99
C ALA A 87 -20.73 -13.89 -9.83
N GLU A 88 -21.76 -14.71 -10.03
CA GLU A 88 -22.20 -15.71 -9.05
C GLU A 88 -21.03 -16.63 -8.65
N GLY A 89 -20.86 -16.84 -7.33
CA GLY A 89 -19.80 -17.68 -6.78
C GLY A 89 -18.41 -17.01 -6.66
N ARG A 90 -18.22 -15.78 -7.15
CA ARG A 90 -16.96 -15.05 -7.00
C ARG A 90 -16.90 -14.30 -5.67
N SER A 91 -15.78 -14.44 -4.95
CA SER A 91 -15.59 -13.74 -3.66
C SER A 91 -14.91 -12.38 -3.83
N SER A 92 -15.12 -11.49 -2.86
CA SER A 92 -14.33 -10.24 -2.76
C SER A 92 -12.84 -10.51 -2.57
N GLY A 93 -12.48 -11.66 -1.98
CA GLY A 93 -11.09 -12.12 -1.86
C GLY A 93 -10.45 -12.42 -3.21
N ASP A 94 -11.20 -12.94 -4.18
CA ASP A 94 -10.69 -13.19 -5.54
C ASP A 94 -10.53 -11.88 -6.32
N ASN A 95 -11.41 -10.90 -6.09
CA ASN A 95 -11.22 -9.54 -6.59
C ASN A 95 -9.96 -8.90 -6.01
N TYR A 96 -9.76 -9.01 -4.69
CA TYR A 96 -8.55 -8.52 -4.04
C TYR A 96 -7.30 -9.13 -4.66
N LYS A 97 -7.20 -10.47 -4.74
CA LYS A 97 -6.03 -11.17 -5.31
C LYS A 97 -5.76 -10.75 -6.76
N LEU A 98 -6.81 -10.67 -7.58
CA LEU A 98 -6.68 -10.29 -8.99
C LEU A 98 -6.20 -8.83 -9.12
N MET A 99 -6.81 -7.90 -8.37
CA MET A 99 -6.46 -6.48 -8.44
C MET A 99 -5.03 -6.22 -7.95
N ILE A 100 -4.61 -6.79 -6.82
CA ILE A 100 -3.25 -6.54 -6.29
C ILE A 100 -2.16 -7.23 -7.11
N SER A 101 -2.48 -8.25 -7.91
CA SER A 101 -1.52 -8.88 -8.81
C SER A 101 -1.47 -8.17 -10.17
N ALA A 102 -2.60 -7.66 -10.66
CA ALA A 102 -2.69 -6.97 -11.95
C ALA A 102 -2.28 -5.49 -11.89
N ILE A 103 -2.62 -4.78 -10.82
CA ILE A 103 -2.32 -3.35 -10.65
C ILE A 103 -0.97 -3.24 -9.93
N THR A 104 0.11 -3.30 -10.70
CA THR A 104 1.50 -3.28 -10.22
C THR A 104 2.43 -2.56 -11.23
N PRO A 105 3.60 -2.05 -10.81
CA PRO A 105 4.05 -1.88 -9.42
C PRO A 105 3.24 -0.79 -8.71
N ARG A 106 3.00 -0.96 -7.39
CA ARG A 106 2.31 0.05 -6.59
C ARG A 106 3.29 0.77 -5.68
N PHE A 107 3.21 2.10 -5.69
CA PHE A 107 3.83 2.93 -4.66
C PHE A 107 3.30 2.56 -3.27
N ILE A 108 4.16 2.65 -2.27
CA ILE A 108 3.83 2.37 -0.87
C ILE A 108 3.93 3.67 -0.09
N GLY A 109 2.78 4.22 0.31
CA GLY A 109 2.75 5.29 1.28
C GLY A 109 3.10 4.73 2.66
N PHE A 110 4.22 5.15 3.23
CA PHE A 110 4.59 4.76 4.58
C PHE A 110 4.12 5.84 5.57
N VAL A 111 2.98 5.57 6.20
CA VAL A 111 2.17 6.59 6.83
C VAL A 111 2.44 6.63 8.33
N SER A 112 2.93 7.77 8.79
CA SER A 112 3.11 8.10 10.20
C SER A 112 1.94 8.95 10.70
N THR A 113 1.43 8.62 11.88
CA THR A 113 0.32 9.32 12.54
C THR A 113 0.56 9.40 14.04
N ILE A 114 -0.25 10.20 14.74
CA ILE A 114 -0.23 10.31 16.19
C ILE A 114 -1.65 10.14 16.75
N SER A 115 -1.77 9.53 17.92
CA SER A 115 -3.04 9.42 18.63
C SER A 115 -3.62 10.79 18.98
N LYS A 116 -4.93 10.86 19.15
CA LYS A 116 -5.64 12.09 19.53
C LYS A 116 -5.11 12.72 20.82
N ASP A 117 -4.70 11.90 21.79
CA ASP A 117 -4.15 12.36 23.07
C ASP A 117 -2.64 12.65 23.01
N GLY A 118 -2.01 12.42 21.85
CA GLY A 118 -0.59 12.68 21.61
C GLY A 118 0.37 11.71 22.29
N LYS A 119 -0.13 10.61 22.88
CA LYS A 119 0.70 9.69 23.69
C LYS A 119 1.35 8.56 22.90
N SER A 120 0.79 8.18 21.75
CA SER A 120 1.36 7.13 20.90
C SER A 120 1.47 7.60 19.46
N THR A 121 2.56 7.22 18.81
CA THR A 121 2.72 7.33 17.36
C THR A 121 2.37 6.00 16.71
N ASN A 122 1.93 6.03 15.46
CA ASN A 122 1.71 4.84 14.66
C ASN A 122 2.40 4.97 13.31
N LEU A 123 2.92 3.87 12.77
CA LEU A 123 3.64 3.83 11.50
C LEU A 123 3.27 2.57 10.71
N ALA A 124 2.68 2.71 9.52
CA ALA A 124 2.25 1.55 8.72
C ALA A 124 2.35 1.77 7.20
N PRO A 125 2.65 0.71 6.42
CA PRO A 125 2.70 0.79 4.96
C PRO A 125 1.33 0.60 4.30
N PHE A 126 1.01 1.44 3.31
CA PHE A 126 -0.22 1.38 2.53
C PHE A 126 0.11 1.41 1.03
N SER A 127 -0.17 0.32 0.31
CA SER A 127 0.10 0.25 -1.14
C SER A 127 -1.03 0.78 -2.03
N TYR A 128 -2.11 1.30 -1.42
CA TYR A 128 -3.21 1.95 -2.15
C TYR A 128 -3.01 3.47 -2.11
N THR A 129 -1.78 3.91 -2.36
CA THR A 129 -1.36 5.31 -2.26
C THR A 129 -0.83 5.80 -3.61
N THR A 130 -1.22 7.01 -4.00
CA THR A 130 -0.68 7.70 -5.18
C THR A 130 -0.84 9.23 -5.05
N MET A 131 -0.27 9.98 -6.00
CA MET A 131 -0.50 11.41 -6.18
C MET A 131 -1.82 11.68 -6.92
N VAL A 132 -2.46 12.81 -6.60
CA VAL A 132 -3.69 13.29 -7.25
C VAL A 132 -3.40 14.50 -8.13
N CYS A 133 -2.74 15.52 -7.59
CA CYS A 133 -2.28 16.70 -8.33
C CYS A 133 -1.05 17.32 -7.65
N HIS A 134 -0.36 18.21 -8.35
CA HIS A 134 0.84 18.90 -7.85
C HIS A 134 0.57 20.36 -7.44
N ASP A 135 -0.56 20.93 -7.84
CA ASP A 135 -0.98 22.28 -7.45
C ASP A 135 -2.49 22.30 -7.08
N PRO A 136 -2.85 22.28 -5.78
CA PRO A 136 -1.94 22.08 -4.65
C PRO A 136 -1.35 20.66 -4.64
N PRO A 137 -0.25 20.38 -3.91
CA PRO A 137 0.25 19.02 -3.72
C PRO A 137 -0.79 18.16 -3.02
N MET A 138 -1.31 17.15 -3.72
CA MET A 138 -2.39 16.30 -3.22
C MET A 138 -2.05 14.83 -3.38
N MET A 139 -2.35 14.06 -2.33
CA MET A 139 -2.18 12.62 -2.29
C MET A 139 -3.49 11.94 -1.90
N VAL A 140 -3.62 10.68 -2.29
CA VAL A 140 -4.76 9.82 -1.95
C VAL A 140 -4.25 8.54 -1.29
N ILE A 141 -4.94 8.09 -0.25
CA ILE A 141 -4.68 6.80 0.40
C ILE A 141 -5.99 6.03 0.53
N GLY A 142 -6.01 4.79 0.05
CA GLY A 142 -7.08 3.83 0.25
C GLY A 142 -6.82 2.90 1.43
N PHE A 143 -7.83 2.67 2.25
CA PHE A 143 -7.84 1.74 3.36
C PHE A 143 -8.82 0.60 3.07
N SER A 144 -8.33 -0.64 3.11
CA SER A 144 -9.17 -1.85 3.05
C SER A 144 -9.75 -2.20 4.42
N SER A 145 -10.32 -1.20 5.10
CA SER A 145 -10.96 -1.31 6.41
C SER A 145 -12.18 -0.41 6.42
N SER A 146 -13.20 -0.80 7.18
CA SER A 146 -14.41 0.00 7.30
C SER A 146 -14.24 1.15 8.31
N MET A 147 -15.18 2.10 8.30
CA MET A 147 -15.31 3.13 9.32
C MET A 147 -15.70 2.55 10.68
N GLU A 148 -16.33 1.37 10.73
CA GLU A 148 -16.68 0.72 12.01
C GLU A 148 -15.48 -0.04 12.61
N ASN A 149 -14.60 -0.56 11.75
CA ASN A 149 -13.42 -1.34 12.13
C ASN A 149 -12.16 -0.68 11.53
N LYS A 150 -11.90 0.57 11.92
CA LYS A 150 -10.75 1.33 11.40
C LYS A 150 -9.46 0.74 11.94
N LYS A 151 -8.41 0.77 11.10
CA LYS A 151 -7.03 0.67 11.59
C LYS A 151 -6.65 1.95 12.35
N ASP A 152 -5.70 1.82 13.28
CA ASP A 152 -5.19 2.94 14.09
C ASP A 152 -4.79 4.14 13.23
N THR A 153 -4.08 3.92 12.11
CA THR A 153 -3.70 5.00 11.19
C THR A 153 -4.91 5.79 10.69
N LEU A 154 -5.98 5.12 10.25
CA LEU A 154 -7.18 5.81 9.74
C LEU A 154 -7.92 6.53 10.87
N GLN A 155 -7.98 5.93 12.06
CA GLN A 155 -8.58 6.55 13.23
C GLN A 155 -7.84 7.83 13.62
N ASN A 156 -6.51 7.76 13.73
CA ASN A 156 -5.65 8.90 14.03
C ASN A 156 -5.79 10.03 13.00
N ILE A 157 -5.85 9.69 11.71
CA ILE A 157 -6.04 10.68 10.63
C ILE A 157 -7.37 11.41 10.78
N ILE A 158 -8.45 10.69 11.09
CA ILE A 158 -9.78 11.31 11.27
C ILE A 158 -9.80 12.20 12.52
N ASP A 159 -9.19 11.75 13.61
CA ASP A 159 -9.21 12.46 14.89
C ASP A 159 -8.31 13.70 14.92
N THR A 160 -7.17 13.65 14.23
CA THR A 160 -6.15 14.71 14.26
C THR A 160 -6.14 15.57 13.00
N GLY A 161 -6.58 15.03 11.87
CA GLY A 161 -6.49 15.67 10.57
C GLY A 161 -5.07 15.74 10.01
N GLU A 162 -4.09 15.05 10.61
CA GLU A 162 -2.67 15.17 10.29
C GLU A 162 -2.04 13.80 10.02
N LEU A 163 -1.08 13.77 9.10
CA LEU A 163 -0.29 12.59 8.77
C LEU A 163 1.02 13.00 8.09
N VAL A 164 1.99 12.08 8.10
CA VAL A 164 3.17 12.17 7.23
C VAL A 164 3.21 10.95 6.32
N ILE A 165 3.48 11.15 5.04
CA ILE A 165 3.68 10.08 4.07
C ILE A 165 5.16 10.04 3.69
N ASN A 166 5.81 8.90 3.96
CA ASN A 166 7.23 8.68 3.74
C ASN A 166 7.42 7.71 2.55
N VAL A 167 8.55 7.83 1.84
CA VAL A 167 8.95 6.91 0.78
C VAL A 167 9.81 5.80 1.37
N ILE A 168 9.49 4.55 1.05
CA ILE A 168 10.30 3.39 1.46
C ILE A 168 11.40 3.15 0.44
N SER A 169 12.63 3.05 0.94
CA SER A 169 13.82 2.73 0.17
C SER A 169 14.39 1.36 0.57
N GLU A 170 15.21 0.78 -0.30
CA GLU A 170 15.79 -0.56 -0.12
C GLU A 170 16.49 -0.76 1.24
N TRP A 171 17.19 0.26 1.75
CA TRP A 171 18.03 0.12 2.96
C TRP A 171 17.26 -0.05 4.27
N PHE A 172 15.92 0.05 4.27
CA PHE A 172 15.11 -0.14 5.48
C PHE A 172 13.82 -0.95 5.24
N ILE A 173 13.79 -1.75 4.17
CA ILE A 173 12.58 -2.47 3.76
C ILE A 173 12.11 -3.50 4.80
N GLU A 174 13.02 -4.20 5.47
CA GLU A 174 12.68 -5.17 6.52
C GLU A 174 12.00 -4.48 7.70
N ALA A 175 12.55 -3.34 8.15
CA ALA A 175 12.00 -2.54 9.23
C ALA A 175 10.62 -1.98 8.86
N ALA A 176 10.47 -1.42 7.64
CA ALA A 176 9.20 -0.91 7.14
C ALA A 176 8.15 -2.03 6.96
N ASN A 177 8.55 -3.22 6.52
CA ASN A 177 7.66 -4.38 6.44
C ASN A 177 7.25 -4.85 7.84
N TYR A 178 8.14 -4.79 8.83
CA TYR A 178 7.85 -5.20 10.19
C TYR A 178 6.72 -4.36 10.83
N THR A 179 6.59 -3.09 10.46
CA THR A 179 5.48 -2.26 10.97
C THR A 179 4.09 -2.66 10.45
N SER A 180 4.00 -3.63 9.54
CA SER A 180 2.71 -4.24 9.15
C SER A 180 2.17 -5.27 10.16
N ILE A 181 2.88 -5.49 11.27
CA ILE A 181 2.47 -6.33 12.38
C ILE A 181 1.13 -5.85 12.99
N ASP A 182 0.32 -6.79 13.46
CA ASP A 182 -0.94 -6.52 14.17
C ASP A 182 -0.65 -6.15 15.64
N ALA A 183 -0.01 -4.99 15.83
CA ALA A 183 0.36 -4.49 17.15
C ALA A 183 -0.89 -4.07 17.96
N PRO A 184 -0.90 -4.26 19.29
CA PRO A 184 -1.96 -3.74 20.14
C PRO A 184 -2.04 -2.21 20.09
N LEU A 185 -3.25 -1.66 20.16
CA LEU A 185 -3.51 -0.22 20.21
C LEU A 185 -2.61 0.48 21.23
N GLY A 186 -1.99 1.59 20.80
CA GLY A 186 -1.09 2.40 21.61
C GLY A 186 0.37 1.92 21.64
N THR A 187 0.68 0.78 21.03
CA THR A 187 2.06 0.33 20.79
C THR A 187 2.59 1.04 19.56
N SER A 188 3.71 1.76 19.69
CA SER A 188 4.33 2.44 18.54
C SER A 188 5.12 1.46 17.69
N GLU A 189 4.82 1.40 16.40
CA GLU A 189 5.61 0.59 15.47
C GLU A 189 6.99 1.20 15.18
N PHE A 190 7.25 2.47 15.53
CA PHE A 190 8.60 3.02 15.51
C PHE A 190 9.51 2.25 16.47
N ASP A 191 9.05 2.05 17.72
CA ASP A 191 9.82 1.33 18.75
C ASP A 191 10.09 -0.13 18.34
N LEU A 192 9.08 -0.78 17.73
CA LEU A 192 9.16 -2.17 17.31
C LEU A 192 10.07 -2.39 16.09
N SER A 193 10.08 -1.45 15.15
CA SER A 193 10.89 -1.55 13.93
C SER A 193 12.31 -1.00 14.10
N GLY A 194 12.56 -0.20 15.14
CA GLY A 194 13.83 0.50 15.34
C GLY A 194 14.03 1.69 14.40
N LEU A 195 13.00 2.11 13.66
CA LEU A 195 13.03 3.31 12.83
C LEU A 195 12.99 4.56 13.71
N THR A 196 13.64 5.63 13.25
CA THR A 196 13.86 6.83 14.05
C THR A 196 12.82 7.91 13.74
N PRO A 197 11.95 8.29 14.69
CA PRO A 197 11.02 9.39 14.49
C PRO A 197 11.75 10.74 14.54
N LEU A 198 11.53 11.59 13.54
CA LEU A 198 11.98 12.98 13.49
C LEU A 198 10.81 13.96 13.60
N PRO A 199 10.97 15.08 14.32
CA PRO A 199 9.91 16.07 14.46
C PRO A 199 9.60 16.73 13.11
N SER A 200 8.31 16.79 12.78
CA SER A 200 7.78 17.51 11.62
C SER A 200 7.63 19.01 11.90
N THR A 201 7.56 19.83 10.84
CA THR A 201 7.56 21.31 10.94
C THR A 201 6.15 21.91 10.99
N LYS A 202 5.20 21.35 10.24
CA LYS A 202 3.82 21.82 10.03
C LYS A 202 2.77 20.94 10.66
N VAL A 203 3.09 19.67 10.95
CA VAL A 203 2.17 18.69 11.55
C VAL A 203 2.79 18.01 12.77
N LYS A 204 1.97 17.38 13.62
CA LYS A 204 2.42 16.67 14.83
C LYS A 204 3.04 15.29 14.57
N PRO A 205 2.51 14.45 13.66
CA PRO A 205 3.11 13.14 13.41
C PRO A 205 4.57 13.28 12.95
N PRO A 206 5.49 12.46 13.48
CA PRO A 206 6.89 12.50 13.07
C PRO A 206 7.07 11.99 11.64
N HIS A 207 8.10 12.46 10.94
CA HIS A 207 8.60 11.80 9.73
C HIS A 207 9.69 10.78 10.09
N VAL A 208 10.03 9.90 9.15
CA VAL A 208 10.98 8.79 9.38
C VAL A 208 12.37 9.25 8.97
N ALA A 209 13.37 9.18 9.86
CA ALA A 209 14.73 9.64 9.57
C ALA A 209 15.39 8.88 8.42
N GLU A 210 15.10 7.58 8.32
CA GLU A 210 15.64 6.69 7.30
C GLU A 210 15.01 6.93 5.92
N SER A 211 13.87 7.63 5.86
CA SER A 211 13.20 8.00 4.61
C SER A 211 13.93 9.15 3.93
N ALA A 212 14.25 8.97 2.66
CA ALA A 212 14.89 10.01 1.83
C ALA A 212 13.92 11.11 1.38
N PHE A 213 12.60 10.84 1.35
CA PHE A 213 11.57 11.79 0.97
C PHE A 213 10.32 11.61 1.82
N SER A 214 9.85 12.70 2.43
CA SER A 214 8.64 12.68 3.27
C SER A 214 7.77 13.89 3.02
N VAL A 215 6.45 13.70 3.08
CA VAL A 215 5.45 14.73 2.87
C VAL A 215 4.64 14.88 4.15
N GLU A 216 4.71 16.05 4.76
CA GLU A 216 3.80 16.43 5.83
C GLU A 216 2.45 16.82 5.24
N CYS A 217 1.37 16.26 5.76
CA CYS A 217 0.07 16.37 5.13
C CYS A 217 -1.04 16.73 6.12
N LYS A 218 -2.08 17.40 5.60
CA LYS A 218 -3.35 17.59 6.28
C LYS A 218 -4.48 16.88 5.54
N LEU A 219 -5.38 16.25 6.28
CA LEU A 219 -6.60 15.66 5.75
C LEU A 219 -7.50 16.76 5.15
N VAL A 220 -7.90 16.57 3.89
CA VAL A 220 -8.85 17.42 3.18
C VAL A 220 -10.25 16.83 3.25
N SER A 221 -10.38 15.54 2.89
CA SER A 221 -11.64 14.84 2.90
C SER A 221 -11.43 13.33 3.01
N HIS A 222 -12.49 12.62 3.39
CA HIS A 222 -12.53 11.17 3.33
C HIS A 222 -13.88 10.69 2.78
N HIS A 223 -13.87 9.54 2.13
CA HIS A 223 -15.05 8.93 1.54
C HIS A 223 -15.13 7.44 1.92
N PRO A 224 -16.19 7.00 2.61
CA PRO A 224 -16.44 5.59 2.87
C PRO A 224 -17.06 4.89 1.65
N TRP A 225 -16.51 3.73 1.27
CA TRP A 225 -17.01 2.89 0.18
C TRP A 225 -17.93 1.79 0.68
N THR A 226 -19.15 1.74 0.13
CA THR A 226 -20.14 0.71 0.47
C THR A 226 -20.13 -0.40 -0.57
N SER A 227 -20.03 -1.64 -0.10
CA SER A 227 -20.12 -2.83 -0.95
C SER A 227 -21.57 -2.98 -1.45
N PRO A 228 -21.81 -3.02 -2.78
CA PRO A 228 -23.16 -3.24 -3.31
C PRO A 228 -23.75 -4.60 -2.90
N ALA A 229 -22.90 -5.62 -2.74
CA ALA A 229 -23.32 -6.98 -2.39
C ALA A 229 -23.76 -7.12 -0.92
N THR A 230 -23.20 -6.31 0.00
CA THR A 230 -23.47 -6.45 1.43
C THR A 230 -24.15 -5.24 2.06
N GLY A 231 -24.19 -4.10 1.36
CA GLY A 231 -24.66 -2.82 1.91
C GLY A 231 -23.77 -2.24 3.01
N LYS A 232 -22.63 -2.88 3.33
CA LYS A 232 -21.72 -2.46 4.39
C LYS A 232 -20.58 -1.62 3.86
N ASN A 233 -20.08 -0.72 4.69
CA ASN A 233 -18.83 -0.03 4.40
C ASN A 233 -17.65 -1.03 4.47
N THR A 234 -16.82 -1.07 3.44
CA THR A 234 -15.73 -2.05 3.28
C THR A 234 -14.37 -1.42 3.00
N GLY A 235 -14.35 -0.12 2.72
CA GLY A 235 -13.12 0.63 2.55
C GLY A 235 -13.34 2.11 2.77
N VAL A 236 -12.24 2.84 2.89
CA VAL A 236 -12.25 4.30 3.03
C VAL A 236 -11.15 4.86 2.16
N THR A 237 -11.43 5.94 1.44
CA THR A 237 -10.40 6.73 0.75
C THR A 237 -10.25 8.06 1.45
N ILE A 238 -9.02 8.52 1.64
CA ILE A 238 -8.73 9.88 2.11
C ILE A 238 -8.01 10.67 1.03
N PHE A 239 -8.23 11.98 1.03
CA PHE A 239 -7.45 12.96 0.29
C PHE A 239 -6.67 13.82 1.27
N ALA A 240 -5.37 13.94 1.04
CA ALA A 240 -4.44 14.63 1.92
C ALA A 240 -3.65 15.67 1.13
N GLN A 241 -3.62 16.90 1.63
CA GLN A 241 -2.85 17.99 1.03
C GLN A 241 -1.45 18.02 1.66
N GLY A 242 -0.41 18.05 0.82
CA GLY A 242 0.96 18.26 1.24
C GLY A 242 1.19 19.71 1.68
N LEU A 243 1.77 19.88 2.86
CA LEU A 243 2.08 21.15 3.50
C LEU A 243 3.59 21.45 3.53
N ASN A 244 4.42 20.42 3.59
CA ASN A 244 5.87 20.53 3.63
C ASN A 244 6.51 19.26 3.06
N PHE A 245 7.67 19.41 2.42
CA PHE A 245 8.50 18.32 1.93
C PHE A 245 9.81 18.26 2.71
N HIS A 246 10.24 17.05 3.06
CA HIS A 246 11.58 16.75 3.56
C HIS A 246 12.29 15.91 2.50
N VAL A 247 13.48 16.33 2.11
CA VAL A 247 14.32 15.61 1.15
C VAL A 247 15.73 15.52 1.71
N ARG A 248 16.32 14.33 1.73
CA ARG A 248 17.70 14.13 2.16
C ARG A 248 18.66 14.79 1.17
N GLU A 249 19.64 15.55 1.65
CA GLU A 249 20.46 16.45 0.82
C GLU A 249 21.26 15.74 -0.28
N ASP A 250 21.67 14.50 -0.06
CA ASP A 250 22.42 13.68 -1.01
C ASP A 250 21.53 13.10 -2.13
N MET A 251 20.21 13.24 -2.05
CA MET A 251 19.25 12.63 -2.98
C MET A 251 19.00 13.44 -4.26
N TRP A 252 19.53 14.66 -4.37
CA TRP A 252 19.29 15.47 -5.56
C TRP A 252 19.94 14.87 -6.81
N ALA A 253 19.23 14.99 -7.94
CA ALA A 253 19.84 14.86 -9.25
C ALA A 253 20.77 16.06 -9.49
N GLU A 254 21.88 15.81 -10.19
CA GLU A 254 22.95 16.79 -10.41
C GLU A 254 22.41 18.10 -11.02
N GLY A 255 22.62 19.22 -10.33
CA GLY A 255 22.18 20.55 -10.75
C GLY A 255 20.66 20.78 -10.72
N ARG A 256 19.90 19.94 -10.01
CA ARG A 256 18.43 19.99 -9.90
C ARG A 256 17.96 20.01 -8.45
N GLU A 257 18.76 20.58 -7.56
CA GLU A 257 18.49 20.73 -6.13
C GLU A 257 17.15 21.44 -5.89
N GLY A 258 16.35 20.91 -4.97
CA GLY A 258 15.00 21.42 -4.69
C GLY A 258 13.92 21.00 -5.69
N ALA A 259 14.27 20.35 -6.80
CA ALA A 259 13.32 20.05 -7.89
C ALA A 259 13.26 18.57 -8.29
N ILE A 260 14.40 17.86 -8.36
CA ILE A 260 14.43 16.46 -8.83
C ILE A 260 15.28 15.60 -7.92
N VAL A 261 14.66 14.52 -7.42
CA VAL A 261 15.35 13.45 -6.71
C VAL A 261 15.93 12.45 -7.72
N ASP A 262 17.18 12.07 -7.51
CA ASP A 262 17.86 11.00 -8.24
C ASP A 262 17.28 9.64 -7.81
N ILE A 263 16.64 8.96 -8.76
CA ILE A 263 15.99 7.66 -8.54
C ILE A 263 17.00 6.56 -8.17
N GLY A 264 18.22 6.61 -8.71
CA GLY A 264 19.28 5.66 -8.43
C GLY A 264 19.81 5.79 -7.01
N LYS A 265 19.75 6.99 -6.43
CA LYS A 265 20.06 7.23 -5.01
C LYS A 265 18.86 6.95 -4.10
N LEU A 266 17.65 7.30 -4.53
CA LEU A 266 16.42 7.08 -3.75
C LEU A 266 16.14 5.60 -3.50
N LYS A 267 16.50 4.72 -4.45
CA LYS A 267 16.27 3.26 -4.42
C LYS A 267 14.87 2.90 -3.87
N PRO A 268 13.77 3.46 -4.42
CA PRO A 268 12.45 3.22 -3.86
C PRO A 268 11.97 1.81 -4.17
N VAL A 269 11.26 1.22 -3.21
CA VAL A 269 10.63 -0.09 -3.38
C VAL A 269 9.13 0.04 -3.69
N SER A 270 8.63 -0.92 -4.46
CA SER A 270 7.21 -1.01 -4.82
C SER A 270 6.59 -2.31 -4.33
N ARG A 271 5.27 -2.30 -4.10
CA ARG A 271 4.53 -3.52 -3.78
C ARG A 271 3.98 -4.17 -5.06
N LEU A 272 4.16 -5.49 -5.16
CA LEU A 272 3.60 -6.31 -6.23
C LEU A 272 2.38 -7.12 -5.71
N GLY A 273 2.08 -8.26 -6.34
CA GLY A 273 1.10 -9.22 -5.85
C GLY A 273 1.56 -9.97 -4.60
N GLY A 274 0.64 -10.24 -3.68
CA GLY A 274 0.92 -11.01 -2.46
C GLY A 274 1.95 -10.32 -1.55
N ILE A 275 2.99 -11.08 -1.17
CA ILE A 275 4.08 -10.63 -0.28
C ILE A 275 5.30 -10.10 -1.05
N THR A 276 5.22 -9.99 -2.39
CA THR A 276 6.36 -9.64 -3.22
C THR A 276 6.57 -8.13 -3.30
N TYR A 277 7.82 -7.70 -3.20
CA TYR A 277 8.29 -6.33 -3.44
C TYR A 277 9.12 -6.28 -4.72
N ALA A 278 9.18 -5.10 -5.34
CA ALA A 278 10.03 -4.82 -6.50
C ALA A 278 10.99 -3.68 -6.22
N ARG A 279 12.15 -3.76 -6.86
CA ARG A 279 13.19 -2.72 -6.89
C ARG A 279 13.05 -1.90 -8.17
N THR A 280 13.48 -0.65 -8.13
CA THR A 280 13.55 0.22 -9.31
C THR A 280 14.99 0.26 -9.81
N THR A 281 15.40 -0.72 -10.62
CA THR A 281 16.82 -0.93 -11.01
C THR A 281 17.19 -0.37 -12.38
N GLY A 282 16.22 0.14 -13.14
CA GLY A 282 16.49 0.78 -14.42
C GLY A 282 15.24 1.40 -15.03
N GLY A 283 15.44 2.15 -16.11
CA GLY A 283 14.36 2.83 -16.83
C GLY A 283 14.67 2.97 -18.33
N PHE A 284 13.76 3.60 -19.05
CA PHE A 284 13.93 4.08 -20.41
C PHE A 284 13.10 5.35 -20.57
N GLU A 285 13.47 6.21 -21.49
CA GLU A 285 12.81 7.51 -21.69
C GLU A 285 12.00 7.51 -22.98
N LEU A 286 10.76 8.01 -22.89
CA LEU A 286 9.90 8.29 -24.03
C LEU A 286 9.41 9.74 -23.91
N PRO A 287 9.78 10.64 -24.85
CA PRO A 287 9.26 11.99 -24.85
C PRO A 287 7.76 11.95 -25.13
N ARG A 288 7.00 12.83 -24.47
CA ARG A 288 5.59 13.03 -24.77
C ARG A 288 5.45 13.64 -26.17
N PRO A 289 4.78 12.97 -27.13
CA PRO A 289 4.54 13.56 -28.45
C PRO A 289 3.64 14.80 -28.34
N ASP A 290 3.91 15.80 -29.17
CA ASP A 290 3.07 16.99 -29.31
C ASP A 290 2.22 16.86 -30.57
N PHE A 291 0.90 16.79 -30.39
CA PHE A 291 0.00 16.51 -31.51
C PHE A 291 0.17 17.48 -32.69
N LYS A 292 0.38 18.77 -32.43
CA LYS A 292 0.54 19.76 -33.52
C LYS A 292 1.81 19.50 -34.30
N LYS A 293 2.94 19.27 -33.61
CA LYS A 293 4.21 18.91 -34.25
C LYS A 293 4.11 17.59 -35.01
N GLU A 294 3.50 16.57 -34.42
CA GLU A 294 3.34 15.26 -35.07
C GLU A 294 2.53 15.38 -36.37
N THR A 295 1.48 16.21 -36.38
CA THR A 295 0.67 16.45 -37.60
C THR A 295 1.42 17.24 -38.68
N GLU A 296 2.62 17.74 -38.44
CA GLU A 296 3.45 18.28 -39.54
C GLU A 296 3.99 17.17 -40.44
N HIS A 297 4.07 15.93 -39.95
CA HIS A 297 4.46 14.77 -40.75
C HIS A 297 3.29 14.22 -41.59
N GLU A 298 3.51 14.05 -42.89
CA GLU A 298 2.47 13.63 -43.85
C GLU A 298 1.78 12.31 -43.44
N GLU A 299 2.55 11.34 -42.96
CA GLU A 299 2.02 10.04 -42.54
C GLU A 299 1.06 10.14 -41.35
N ILE A 300 1.28 11.09 -40.44
CA ILE A 300 0.37 11.37 -39.32
C ILE A 300 -0.89 12.07 -39.82
N ARG A 301 -0.76 13.04 -40.75
CA ARG A 301 -1.92 13.72 -41.34
C ARG A 301 -2.86 12.71 -41.99
N LYS A 302 -2.32 11.79 -42.79
CA LYS A 302 -3.10 10.71 -43.43
C LYS A 302 -3.81 9.81 -42.42
N LEU A 303 -3.22 9.58 -41.24
CA LEU A 303 -3.88 8.81 -40.18
C LEU A 303 -4.99 9.61 -39.52
N VAL A 304 -4.77 10.90 -39.26
CA VAL A 304 -5.77 11.79 -38.65
C VAL A 304 -6.95 12.03 -39.58
N GLU A 305 -6.74 12.20 -40.88
CA GLU A 305 -7.80 12.38 -41.88
C GLU A 305 -8.73 11.16 -42.02
N LYS A 306 -8.32 9.98 -41.52
CA LYS A 306 -9.12 8.76 -41.52
C LYS A 306 -9.98 8.58 -40.26
N LEU A 307 -9.76 9.40 -39.23
CA LEU A 307 -10.53 9.38 -37.98
C LEU A 307 -11.80 10.22 -38.11
#